data_AF-A0A7Y8IY05-F1
#
_entry.id   AF-A0A7Y8IY05-F1
#
_cell.length_a   1.000
_cell.length_b   1.000
_cell.length_c   1.000
_cell.angle_alpha   90.00
_cell.angle_beta   90.00
_cell.angle_gamma   90.00
#
_symmetry.space_group_name_H-M   'P 1'
#
loop_
_entity.id
_entity.type
_entity.pdbx_description
1 polymer ?
#
loop_
_entity_poly.entity_id
_entity_poly.type
_entity_poly.pdbx_seq_one_letter_code
_entity_poly.pdbx_strand_id
1 'polypeptide(L)' 'MNCPLFSIELKMAYRQGVEIDYCPQCRGVWLDRGELDKIIERSASIPSEKMRRYREPQYI' A
#
# COMPACT_ATOMS: atom_id res chain seq x y z
N MET A 1 11.50 -9.73 10.07
CA MET A 1 12.15 -9.73 8.74
C MET A 1 12.82 -8.37 8.53
N ASN A 2 13.93 -8.27 7.78
CA ASN A 2 14.68 -7.02 7.63
C ASN A 2 14.44 -6.36 6.26
N CYS A 3 14.43 -5.03 6.24
CA CYS A 3 14.37 -4.25 5.00
C CYS A 3 15.66 -4.44 4.17
N PRO A 4 15.59 -4.80 2.88
CA PRO A 4 16.78 -5.01 2.06
C PRO A 4 17.55 -3.72 1.71
N LEU A 5 16.94 -2.54 1.89
CA LEU A 5 17.58 -1.25 1.58
C LEU A 5 18.39 -0.69 2.75
N PHE A 6 17.94 -0.94 3.97
CA PHE A 6 18.50 -0.33 5.18
C PHE A 6 18.92 -1.37 6.23
N SER A 7 18.63 -2.65 5.99
CA SER A 7 18.88 -3.77 6.90
C SER A 7 18.30 -3.60 8.30
N ILE A 8 17.26 -2.75 8.44
CA ILE A 8 16.54 -2.54 9.69
C ILE A 8 15.33 -3.45 9.82
N GLU A 9 14.91 -3.68 11.06
CA GLU A 9 13.71 -4.44 11.37
C GLU A 9 12.46 -3.73 10.82
N LEU A 10 11.61 -4.50 10.13
CA LEU A 10 10.32 -4.03 9.67
C LEU A 10 9.36 -3.89 10.86
N LYS A 11 8.52 -2.86 10.84
CA LYS A 11 7.48 -2.66 11.83
C LYS A 11 6.18 -3.23 11.32
N MET A 12 5.51 -3.99 12.16
CA MET A 12 4.17 -4.51 11.89
C MET A 12 3.12 -3.41 12.08
N ALA A 13 2.11 -3.37 11.21
CA ALA A 13 0.92 -2.56 11.36
C ALA A 13 -0.32 -3.33 10.88
N TYR A 14 -1.45 -3.08 11.52
CA TYR A 14 -2.74 -3.60 11.08
C TYR A 14 -3.56 -2.49 10.42
N ARG A 15 -3.87 -2.64 9.13
CA ARG A 15 -4.57 -1.62 8.34
C ARG A 15 -5.71 -2.26 7.56
N GLN A 16 -6.92 -1.74 7.77
CA GLN A 16 -8.11 -2.15 7.00
C GLN A 16 -8.39 -3.67 7.03
N GLY A 17 -7.99 -4.35 8.10
CA GLY A 17 -8.17 -5.80 8.25
C GLY A 17 -7.00 -6.65 7.71
N VAL A 18 -5.92 -6.02 7.27
CA VAL A 18 -4.73 -6.68 6.72
C VAL A 18 -3.52 -6.33 7.59
N GLU A 19 -2.74 -7.35 7.93
CA GLU A 19 -1.45 -7.19 8.58
C GLU A 19 -0.42 -6.81 7.51
N ILE A 20 0.40 -5.80 7.79
CA ILE A 20 1.43 -5.32 6.87
C ILE A 20 2.72 -5.07 7.63
N ASP A 21 3.84 -5.44 7.02
CA ASP A 21 5.17 -5.07 7.50
C ASP A 21 5.67 -3.86 6.72
N TYR A 22 6.07 -2.80 7.41
CA TYR A 22 6.59 -1.60 6.76
C TYR A 22 7.94 -1.15 7.31
N CYS A 23 8.76 -0.59 6.44
CA CYS A 23 10.04 0.00 6.84
C CYS A 23 9.84 1.48 7.23
N PRO A 24 10.21 1.91 8.44
CA PRO A 24 10.05 3.30 8.87
C PRO A 24 10.99 4.28 8.15
N GLN A 25 12.09 3.80 7.56
CA GLN A 25 13.05 4.65 6.84
C GLN A 25 12.67 4.85 5.37
N CYS A 26 12.39 3.77 4.64
CA CYS A 26 12.10 3.86 3.21
C CYS A 26 10.61 3.97 2.88
N ARG A 27 9.74 3.70 3.87
CA ARG A 27 8.27 3.60 3.70
C ARG A 27 7.83 2.48 2.75
N GLY A 28 8.70 1.53 2.43
CA GLY A 28 8.34 0.31 1.71
C GLY A 28 7.40 -0.56 2.54
N VAL A 29 6.57 -1.35 1.85
CA VAL A 29 5.62 -2.29 2.44
C VAL A 29 5.93 -3.69 1.93
N TRP A 30 5.99 -4.65 2.84
CA TRP A 30 6.21 -6.07 2.60
C TRP A 30 4.95 -6.81 3.04
N LEU A 31 4.51 -7.72 2.18
CA LEU A 31 3.27 -8.48 2.33
C LEU A 31 3.58 -9.95 2.12
N ASP A 32 2.95 -10.80 2.91
CA ASP A 32 3.04 -12.24 2.72
C ASP A 32 2.10 -12.72 1.61
N ARG A 33 2.37 -13.93 1.10
CA ARG A 33 1.53 -14.59 0.10
C ARG A 33 0.12 -14.78 0.67
N GLY A 34 -0.89 -14.15 0.05
CA GLY A 34 -2.29 -14.17 0.49
C GLY A 34 -2.77 -12.90 1.21
N GLU A 35 -1.86 -12.02 1.65
CA GLU A 35 -2.24 -10.68 2.12
C GLU A 35 -2.49 -9.72 0.97
N LEU A 36 -1.71 -9.87 -0.11
CA LEU A 36 -1.86 -9.10 -1.34
C LEU A 36 -3.26 -9.29 -1.95
N ASP A 37 -3.77 -10.53 -1.99
CA ASP A 37 -5.08 -10.83 -2.56
C ASP A 37 -6.21 -10.10 -1.81
N LYS A 38 -6.13 -10.07 -0.47
CA LYS A 38 -7.06 -9.33 0.40
C LYS A 38 -7.05 -7.83 0.12
N ILE A 39 -5.87 -7.27 -0.18
CA ILE A 39 -5.74 -5.84 -0.52
C ILE A 39 -6.34 -5.56 -1.89
N ILE A 40 -6.10 -6.42 -2.88
CA ILE A 40 -6.63 -6.26 -4.25
C ILE A 40 -8.16 -6.28 -4.23
N GLU A 41 -8.79 -7.26 -3.59
CA GLU A 41 -10.25 -7.35 -3.47
C GLU A 41 -10.86 -6.10 -2.83
N ARG A 42 -10.23 -5.55 -1.80
CA ARG A 42 -10.71 -4.33 -1.11
C ARG A 42 -10.46 -3.07 -1.93
N SER A 43 -9.36 -2.98 -2.66
CA SER A 43 -9.04 -1.82 -3.50
C SER A 43 -10.03 -1.66 -4.66
N ALA A 44 -10.56 -2.76 -5.19
CA ALA A 44 -11.58 -2.77 -6.24
C ALA A 44 -12.93 -2.18 -5.77
N SER A 45 -13.16 -2.11 -4.45
CA SER A 45 -14.38 -1.56 -3.86
C SER A 45 -14.34 -0.05 -3.61
N ILE A 46 -13.20 0.62 -3.87
CA ILE A 46 -13.13 2.08 -3.83
C ILE A 46 -13.69 2.61 -5.16
N PRO A 47 -14.85 3.30 -5.17
CA PRO A 47 -15.33 3.95 -6.39
C PRO A 47 -14.25 4.94 -6.86
N SER A 48 -13.81 4.80 -8.10
CA SER A 48 -12.76 5.60 -8.74
C SER A 48 -13.13 7.09 -8.92
N GLU A 49 -14.20 7.55 -8.27
CA GLU A 49 -14.70 8.93 -8.22
C GLU A 49 -13.58 9.95 -7.93
N LYS A 50 -12.59 9.58 -7.11
CA LYS A 50 -11.44 10.45 -6.77
C LYS A 50 -10.26 10.37 -7.76
N MET A 51 -10.17 9.33 -8.60
CA MET A 51 -9.10 9.16 -9.59
C MET A 51 -9.35 9.99 -10.86
N ARG A 52 -10.61 10.33 -11.16
CA ARG A 52 -10.99 11.13 -12.34
C ARG A 52 -10.59 12.61 -12.23
N ARG A 53 -10.42 13.14 -11.02
CA ARG A 53 -10.14 14.58 -10.80
C ARG A 53 -8.69 15.01 -11.08
N TYR A 54 -7.73 14.09 -11.24
CA TYR A 54 -6.31 14.41 -11.46
C TYR A 54 -5.86 14.25 -12.92
N ARG A 55 -6.78 13.98 -13.87
CA ARG A 55 -6.43 13.67 -15.26
C ARG A 55 -7.02 14.62 -16.32
N GLU A 56 -7.59 15.76 -15.93
CA GLU A 56 -7.94 16.82 -16.88
C GLU A 56 -6.83 17.88 -16.91
N PRO A 57 -5.96 17.90 -17.93
CA PRO A 57 -5.26 19.13 -18.27
C PRO A 57 -6.27 20.11 -18.89
N GLN A 58 -6.60 21.18 -18.16
CA GLN A 58 -7.33 22.32 -18.73
C GLN A 58 -6.41 23.03 -19.71
N TYR A 59 -6.55 22.73 -21.00
CA TYR A 59 -6.09 23.63 -22.06
C TYR A 59 -7.07 24.79 -22.14
N ILE A 60 -6.61 25.98 -21.77
CA ILE A 60 -7.21 27.27 -22.17
C ILE A 60 -6.40 27.77 -23.36
#